data_AF-A0A0F3RB58-F1
#
_entry.id   AF-A0A0F3RB58-F1
#
_cell.length_a   1.000
_cell.length_b   1.000
_cell.length_c   1.000
_cell.angle_alpha   90.00
_cell.angle_beta   90.00
_cell.angle_gamma   90.00
#
_symmetry.space_group_name_H-M   'P 1'
#
loop_
_entity.id
_entity.type
_entity.pdbx_description
1 polymer ?
#
loop_
_entity_poly.entity_id
_entity_poly.type
_entity_poly.pdbx_seq_one_letter_code
_entity_poly.pdbx_strand_id
1 'polypeptide(L)' 'MEDLSSWKEKFEVCVYTKKLIDKLEYLNTKVKNPVDIEEVKKGIYYAHKYHGSQMASIRRSLLFSSD' A
#
# COMPACT_ATOMS: atom_id res chain seq x y z
N MET A 1 16.10 0.35 3.65
CA MET A 1 14.73 0.48 4.15
C MET A 1 14.61 1.86 4.80
N GLU A 2 14.66 2.92 3.99
CA GLU A 2 14.80 4.31 4.49
C GLU A 2 13.57 5.18 4.23
N ASP A 3 12.52 4.64 3.60
CA ASP A 3 11.35 5.43 3.19
C ASP A 3 10.18 5.35 4.19
N LEU A 4 10.46 4.91 5.43
CA LEU A 4 9.46 4.73 6.50
C LEU A 4 8.91 6.03 7.08
N SER A 5 9.59 7.16 6.90
CA SER A 5 9.15 8.45 7.43
C SER A 5 8.28 9.25 6.46
N SER A 6 8.47 9.09 5.14
CA SER A 6 7.80 9.93 4.12
C SER A 6 6.56 9.29 3.47
N TRP A 7 6.18 8.07 3.88
CA TRP A 7 5.07 7.35 3.23
C TRP A 7 3.74 8.11 3.29
N LYS A 8 3.49 8.87 4.37
CA LYS A 8 2.27 9.67 4.53
C LYS A 8 2.14 10.75 3.46
N GLU A 9 3.25 11.42 3.15
CA GLU A 9 3.28 12.50 2.14
C GLU A 9 3.11 11.96 0.72
N LYS A 10 3.56 10.73 0.48
CA LYS A 10 3.48 10.04 -0.82
C LYS A 10 2.24 9.14 -0.96
N PHE A 11 1.38 9.08 0.06
CA PHE A 11 0.23 8.20 0.06
C PHE A 11 -0.92 8.80 -0.75
N GLU A 12 -1.13 8.27 -1.95
CA GLU A 12 -2.24 8.65 -2.80
C GLU A 12 -3.44 7.73 -2.55
N VAL A 13 -4.60 8.34 -2.24
CA VAL A 13 -5.84 7.61 -1.99
C VAL A 13 -6.63 7.50 -3.28
N CYS A 14 -6.61 6.33 -3.90
CA CYS A 14 -7.50 6.03 -5.02
C CYS A 14 -8.93 5.70 -4.51
N VAL A 15 -9.91 5.67 -5.44
CA VAL A 15 -11.33 5.41 -5.12
C VAL A 15 -11.53 4.08 -4.38
N TYR A 16 -10.74 3.05 -4.70
CA TYR A 16 -10.82 1.74 -4.03
C TYR A 16 -10.24 1.78 -2.62
N THR A 17 -9.10 2.44 -2.44
CA THR A 17 -8.49 2.67 -1.12
C THR A 17 -9.46 3.42 -0.20
N LYS A 18 -10.15 4.45 -0.72
CA LYS A 18 -11.18 5.18 0.03
C LYS A 18 -12.32 4.25 0.48
N LYS A 19 -12.90 3.48 -0.45
CA LYS A 19 -13.99 2.52 -0.13
C LYS A 19 -13.58 1.50 0.95
N LEU A 20 -12.33 1.05 0.92
CA LEU A 20 -11.81 0.12 1.92
C LEU A 20 -11.69 0.79 3.30
N ILE A 21 -11.09 1.99 3.35
CA ILE A 21 -10.93 2.75 4.60
C ILE A 21 -12.29 3.09 5.20
N ASP A 22 -13.23 3.62 4.41
CA ASP A 22 -14.57 3.98 4.88
C ASP A 22 -15.28 2.76 5.51
N LYS A 23 -15.11 1.57 4.91
CA LYS A 23 -15.70 0.33 5.43
C LYS A 23 -15.02 -0.15 6.71
N LEU A 24 -13.70 0.01 6.82
CA LEU A 24 -12.95 -0.33 8.04
C LEU A 24 -13.28 0.61 9.18
N GLU A 25 -13.40 1.92 8.91
CA GLU A 25 -13.84 2.90 9.90
C GLU A 25 -15.24 2.58 10.41
N TYR A 26 -16.17 2.23 9.51
CA TYR A 26 -17.50 1.79 9.90
C TYR A 26 -17.47 0.53 10.78
N LEU A 27 -16.68 -0.49 10.41
CA LEU A 27 -16.57 -1.72 11.20
C LEU A 27 -15.92 -1.48 12.57
N ASN A 28 -14.94 -0.58 12.63
CA ASN A 28 -14.29 -0.18 13.88
C ASN A 28 -15.27 0.41 14.90
N THR A 29 -16.35 1.07 14.47
CA THR A 29 -17.39 1.57 15.39
C THR A 29 -18.23 0.45 16.03
N LYS A 30 -18.22 -0.75 15.45
CA LYS A 30 -19.07 -1.89 15.88
C LYS A 30 -18.34 -2.95 16.66
N VAL A 31 -17.01 -3.03 16.53
CA VAL A 31 -16.20 -4.06 17.18
C VAL A 31 -15.60 -3.54 18.48
N LYS A 32 -15.41 -4.43 19.45
CA LYS A 32 -14.74 -4.09 20.71
C LYS A 32 -13.24 -3.83 20.55
N ASN A 33 -12.62 -4.40 19.53
CA ASN A 33 -11.19 -4.26 19.25
C ASN A 33 -10.99 -3.67 17.84
N PRO A 34 -10.89 -2.35 17.71
CA PRO A 34 -10.74 -1.69 16.42
C PRO A 34 -9.36 -1.95 15.82
N VAL A 35 -9.28 -1.92 14.49
CA VAL A 35 -8.03 -2.02 13.74
C VAL A 35 -7.43 -0.63 13.57
N ASP A 36 -6.11 -0.53 13.69
CA ASP A 36 -5.40 0.72 13.41
C ASP A 36 -5.42 1.04 11.90
N ILE A 37 -6.19 2.06 11.54
CA ILE A 37 -6.34 2.52 10.16
C ILE A 37 -5.01 3.09 9.61
N GLU A 38 -4.13 3.62 10.46
CA GLU A 38 -2.85 4.16 10.02
C GLU A 38 -1.91 3.03 9.54
N GLU A 39 -1.80 1.94 10.30
CA GLU A 39 -1.04 0.76 9.89
C GLU A 39 -1.65 0.10 8.64
N VAL A 40 -2.98 0.13 8.47
CA VAL A 40 -3.62 -0.32 7.22
C VAL A 40 -3.20 0.56 6.03
N LYS A 41 -3.25 1.89 6.16
CA LYS A 41 -2.82 2.82 5.09
C LYS A 41 -1.35 2.60 4.72
N LYS A 42 -0.51 2.42 5.72
CA LYS A 42 0.92 2.08 5.56
C LYS A 42 1.10 0.76 4.81
N GLY A 43 0.35 -0.27 5.18
CA GLY A 43 0.34 -1.56 4.47
C GLY A 43 -0.05 -1.43 3.00
N ILE A 44 -1.09 -0.66 2.69
CA ILE A 44 -1.53 -0.38 1.31
C ILE A 44 -0.44 0.33 0.52
N TYR A 45 0.18 1.36 1.10
CA TYR A 45 1.29 2.09 0.48
C TYR A 45 2.45 1.15 0.10
N TYR A 46 2.89 0.32 1.05
CA TYR A 46 4.00 -0.59 0.81
C TYR A 46 3.67 -1.71 -0.16
N ALA A 47 2.45 -2.26 -0.11
CA ALA A 47 2.00 -3.24 -1.10
C ALA A 47 2.07 -2.64 -2.51
N HIS A 48 1.54 -1.43 -2.71
CA HIS A 48 1.57 -0.75 -4.00
C HIS A 48 3.00 -0.48 -4.49
N LYS A 49 3.86 0.02 -3.59
CA LYS A 49 5.28 0.27 -3.90
C LYS A 49 6.02 -1.02 -4.26
N TYR A 50 5.77 -2.10 -3.51
CA TYR A 50 6.42 -3.38 -3.71
C TYR A 50 5.98 -4.05 -5.02
N HIS A 51 4.68 -4.03 -5.34
CA HIS A 51 4.18 -4.50 -6.64
C HIS A 51 4.79 -3.71 -7.82
N GLY A 52 4.93 -2.40 -7.69
CA GLY A 52 5.63 -1.57 -8.68
C GLY A 52 7.10 -1.99 -8.86
N SER A 53 7.81 -2.24 -7.75
CA SER A 53 9.21 -2.70 -7.80
C SER A 53 9.39 -4.13 -8.35
N GLN A 54 8.44 -5.04 -8.07
CA GLN A 54 8.48 -6.40 -8.63
C GLN A 54 8.30 -6.38 -10.14
N MET A 55 7.37 -5.58 -10.67
CA MET A 55 7.20 -5.41 -12.11
C MET A 55 8.42 -4.76 -12.77
N ALA A 56 9.07 -3.81 -12.09
CA ALA A 56 10.32 -3.21 -12.55
C ALA A 56 11.48 -4.23 -12.56
N SER A 57 11.54 -5.15 -11.59
CA SER A 57 12.54 -6.23 -11.53
C SER A 57 12.35 -7.24 -12.66
N ILE A 58 11.12 -7.71 -12.88
CA ILE A 58 10.77 -8.66 -13.94
C ILE A 58 11.06 -8.05 -15.32
N ARG A 59 10.68 -6.79 -15.57
CA ARG A 59 10.96 -6.10 -16.83
C ARG A 59 12.45 -5.94 -17.12
N ARG A 60 13.27 -5.71 -16.09
CA ARG A 60 14.72 -5.56 -16.22
C ARG A 60 15.37 -6.90 -16.56
N SER A 61 14.97 -7.99 -15.90
CA SER A 61 15.48 -9.33 -16.21
C SER A 61 15.18 -9.78 -17.66
N LEU A 62 14.00 -9.47 -18.20
CA LEU A 62 13.63 -9.82 -19.58
C LEU A 62 14.43 -9.03 -20.63
N LEU A 63 14.82 -7.78 -20.34
CA LEU A 63 15.62 -6.95 -21.26
C LEU A 63 17.11 -7.34 -21.30
N PHE A 64 17.64 -7.96 -20.24
CA PHE A 64 19.05 -8.38 -20.14
C PHE A 64 19.26 -9.90 -20.29
N SER A 65 18.21 -10.66 -20.65
CA SER A 65 18.32 -12.10 -20.98
C SER A 65 18.33 -12.35 -22.50
N SER A 66 18.54 -11.31 -23.30
CA SER A 66 18.57 -11.39 -24.78
C SER A 66 19.96 -11.11 -25.38
N ASP A 67 21.02 -11.10 -24.56
CA ASP A 67 22.42 -11.00 -24.98
C ASP A 67 23.19 -12.28 -24.63
#